data_AF-A0A7I8VX72-F1
#
_entry.id   AF-A0A7I8VX72-F1
#
_cell.length_a   1.000
_cell.length_b   1.000
_cell.length_c   1.000
_cell.angle_alpha   90.00
_cell.angle_beta   90.00
_cell.angle_gamma   90.00
#
_symmetry.space_group_name_H-M   'P 1'
#
loop_
_entity.id
_entity.type
_entity.pdbx_description
1 polymer ?
#
loop_
_entity_poly.entity_id
_entity_poly.type
_entity_poly.pdbx_seq_one_letter_code
_entity_poly.pdbx_strand_id
1 'polypeptide(L)'
;MKEHFPPDSHSQWLHWAFSFGWRMQPSSYDDCSEANVNDTQKYVFTFNPYGSTAAKHRIDNDAIGISGYTANQITELYTVYLKKRNITTKTEIISRTFDAVWASLMALENTKKLLPPGVELTDFDYKNSKITQVLQDSLRSLDFYGMSGRVSFQKSGNRLSEIAIFQRQGIEDVEVGVYNSFDNELEWFKSPIFLGEDTHNSLSYKINHIYTIDSIKQRKYIHKLLRMY
;
A
#
# COMPACT_ATOMS: atom_id res chain seq x y z
N MET A 1 23.15 -16.03 26.99
CA MET A 1 24.20 -15.48 26.12
C MET A 1 23.62 -14.24 25.47
N LYS A 2 24.05 -13.04 25.87
CA LYS A 2 23.70 -11.80 25.17
C LYS A 2 24.59 -11.75 23.94
N GLU A 3 24.08 -12.16 22.78
CA GLU A 3 24.75 -11.82 21.53
C GLU A 3 24.68 -10.29 21.40
N HIS A 4 25.80 -9.64 21.70
CA HIS A 4 26.02 -8.26 21.30
C HIS A 4 26.05 -8.27 19.78
N PHE A 5 25.08 -7.61 19.16
CA PHE A 5 25.24 -7.18 17.77
C PHE A 5 26.55 -6.37 17.70
N PRO A 6 27.45 -6.68 16.76
CA PRO A 6 28.72 -5.97 16.68
C PRO A 6 28.45 -4.48 16.44
N PRO A 7 29.22 -3.58 17.08
CA PRO A 7 29.02 -2.13 17.00
C PRO A 7 29.11 -1.55 15.57
N ASP A 8 29.55 -2.35 14.60
CA ASP A 8 29.74 -1.98 13.19
C ASP A 8 28.68 -2.58 12.25
N SER A 9 27.50 -2.95 12.75
CA SER A 9 26.44 -3.48 11.88
C SER A 9 25.80 -2.37 11.03
N HIS A 10 26.24 -2.23 9.79
CA HIS A 10 25.65 -1.36 8.76
C HIS A 10 24.41 -2.00 8.13
N SER A 11 23.34 -2.15 8.92
CA SER A 11 22.11 -2.78 8.46
C SER A 11 21.02 -1.73 8.21
N GLN A 12 20.40 -1.77 7.03
CA GLN A 12 19.19 -1.01 6.74
C GLN A 12 18.01 -1.97 6.64
N TRP A 13 16.94 -1.68 7.37
CA TRP A 13 15.71 -2.46 7.32
C TRP A 13 14.64 -1.74 6.50
N LEU A 14 13.92 -2.53 5.72
CA LEU A 14 12.76 -2.12 4.93
C LEU A 14 11.58 -2.99 5.34
N HIS A 15 10.41 -2.40 5.58
CA HIS A 15 9.21 -3.12 6.02
C HIS A 15 7.92 -2.58 5.38
N TRP A 16 6.84 -3.35 5.45
CA TRP A 16 5.61 -3.12 4.66
C TRP A 16 4.48 -2.39 5.41
N ALA A 17 4.65 -2.09 6.71
CA ALA A 17 3.81 -1.19 7.51
C ALA A 17 4.27 -1.10 8.97
N PHE A 18 3.97 0.01 9.65
CA PHE A 18 4.06 0.12 11.12
C PHE A 18 2.70 0.05 11.84
N SER A 19 1.59 0.26 11.12
CA SER A 19 0.24 0.19 11.68
C SER A 19 -0.25 -1.24 11.95
N PHE A 20 0.40 -2.27 11.39
CA PHE A 20 -0.03 -3.67 11.52
C PHE A 20 0.78 -4.49 12.54
N GLY A 21 1.05 -3.91 13.72
CA GLY A 21 1.34 -4.71 14.91
C GLY A 21 2.78 -5.21 15.08
N TRP A 22 3.76 -4.61 14.41
CA TRP A 22 5.13 -4.68 14.93
C TRP A 22 5.17 -3.97 16.29
N ARG A 23 5.85 -4.56 17.26
CA ARG A 23 5.75 -4.11 18.65
C ARG A 23 6.69 -2.92 18.88
N MET A 24 6.11 -1.77 19.21
CA MET A 24 6.83 -0.68 19.89
C MET A 24 7.03 -0.96 21.39
N GLN A 25 6.64 -2.15 21.84
CA GLN A 25 6.63 -2.55 23.25
C GLN A 25 7.30 -3.92 23.39
N PRO A 26 8.14 -4.13 24.42
CA PRO A 26 8.71 -5.44 24.71
C PRO A 26 7.62 -6.50 24.81
N SER A 27 7.87 -7.72 24.30
CA SER A 27 7.00 -8.83 24.66
C SER A 27 7.27 -9.27 26.10
N SER A 28 6.29 -9.93 26.72
CA SER A 28 6.49 -10.65 27.98
C SER A 28 7.50 -11.82 27.88
N TYR A 29 7.98 -12.12 26.67
CA TYR A 29 8.93 -13.18 26.35
C TYR A 29 10.33 -12.65 25.99
N ASP A 30 10.51 -11.33 25.90
CA ASP A 30 11.79 -10.72 25.53
C ASP A 30 12.45 -10.10 26.76
N ASP A 31 13.73 -10.41 26.99
CA ASP A 31 14.61 -9.71 27.94
C ASP A 31 15.04 -8.31 27.40
N CYS A 32 14.16 -7.62 26.68
CA CYS A 32 14.44 -6.37 25.98
C CYS A 32 13.70 -5.20 26.65
N SER A 33 14.40 -4.11 26.94
CA SER A 33 13.74 -2.89 27.44
C SER A 33 13.05 -2.15 26.29
N GLU A 34 12.04 -1.33 26.60
CA GLU A 34 11.39 -0.45 25.61
C GLU A 34 12.40 0.48 24.91
N ALA A 35 13.41 0.96 25.65
CA ALA A 35 14.50 1.75 25.08
C ALA A 35 15.31 0.96 24.05
N ASN A 36 15.63 -0.30 24.33
CA ASN A 36 16.35 -1.16 23.39
C ASN A 36 15.50 -1.45 22.15
N VAL A 37 14.21 -1.72 22.31
CA VAL A 37 13.28 -1.91 21.19
C VAL A 37 13.29 -0.66 20.30
N ASN A 38 13.05 0.52 20.87
CA ASN A 38 13.05 1.77 20.11
C ASN A 38 14.38 2.04 19.39
N ASP A 39 15.51 1.73 20.03
CA ASP A 39 16.83 1.92 19.43
C ASP A 39 17.05 1.00 18.22
N THR A 40 16.64 -0.28 18.31
CA THR A 40 16.76 -1.23 17.18
C THR A 40 15.89 -0.88 15.97
N GLN A 41 14.92 0.00 16.17
CA GLN A 41 13.92 0.36 15.18
C GLN A 41 14.19 1.72 14.52
N LYS A 42 15.24 2.42 14.94
CA LYS A 42 15.64 3.69 14.34
C LYS A 42 15.95 3.53 12.86
N TYR A 43 15.54 4.54 12.10
CA TYR A 43 15.82 4.72 10.66
C TYR A 43 15.29 3.62 9.74
N VAL A 44 14.46 2.70 10.24
CA VAL A 44 13.74 1.73 9.43
C VAL A 44 12.80 2.46 8.46
N PHE A 45 12.82 2.07 7.20
CA PHE A 45 11.84 2.54 6.22
C PHE A 45 10.62 1.63 6.21
N THR A 46 9.44 2.22 6.14
CA THR A 46 8.21 1.51 5.84
C THR A 46 7.51 2.03 4.61
N PHE A 47 6.90 1.11 3.87
CA PHE A 47 6.24 1.39 2.60
C PHE A 47 4.78 0.99 2.74
N ASN A 48 3.88 1.97 2.62
CA ASN A 48 2.46 1.75 2.79
C ASN A 48 1.70 2.28 1.57
N PRO A 49 0.78 1.51 0.98
CA PRO A 49 -0.04 2.07 -0.07
C PRO A 49 -0.95 3.16 0.50
N TYR A 50 -1.11 4.26 -0.24
CA TYR A 50 -2.01 5.35 0.11
C TYR A 50 -3.46 4.83 0.24
N GLY A 51 -4.23 5.43 1.15
CA GLY A 51 -5.60 5.03 1.45
C GLY A 51 -5.77 3.94 2.53
N SER A 52 -4.67 3.42 3.09
CA SER A 52 -4.65 2.50 4.24
C SER A 52 -3.80 2.99 5.42
N THR A 53 -3.29 4.22 5.39
CA THR A 53 -2.44 4.79 6.46
C THR A 53 -2.70 6.28 6.66
N ALA A 54 -2.06 6.87 7.67
CA ALA A 54 -2.12 8.29 7.99
C ALA A 54 -1.36 9.20 7.00
N ALA A 55 -0.95 8.70 5.82
CA ALA A 55 -0.29 9.50 4.79
C ALA A 55 -1.21 10.65 4.33
N LYS A 56 -0.68 11.88 4.28
CA LYS A 56 -1.49 13.10 4.06
C LYS A 56 -1.15 13.88 2.81
N HIS A 57 0.03 13.66 2.22
CA HIS A 57 0.56 14.60 1.23
C HIS A 57 -0.12 14.55 -0.15
N ARG A 58 -0.74 13.43 -0.55
CA ARG A 58 -1.29 13.28 -1.91
C ARG A 58 -2.75 12.85 -2.05
N ILE A 59 -3.44 12.53 -0.95
CA ILE A 59 -4.88 12.28 -1.04
C ILE A 59 -5.60 13.62 -1.10
N ASP A 60 -6.10 13.96 -2.29
CA ASP A 60 -7.11 15.00 -2.42
C ASP A 60 -8.42 14.49 -1.80
N ASN A 61 -8.61 14.77 -0.51
CA ASN A 61 -9.79 14.38 0.24
C ASN A 61 -11.04 15.20 -0.13
N ASP A 62 -10.87 16.26 -0.91
CA ASP A 62 -11.93 17.18 -1.35
C ASP A 62 -12.36 16.89 -2.79
N ALA A 63 -11.59 16.11 -3.54
CA ALA A 63 -11.97 15.60 -4.85
C ALA A 63 -13.28 14.80 -4.76
N ILE A 64 -14.25 15.18 -5.59
CA ILE A 64 -15.51 14.44 -5.74
C ILE A 64 -15.23 13.22 -6.61
N GLY A 65 -15.41 12.02 -6.05
CA GLY A 65 -15.22 10.77 -6.76
C GLY A 65 -16.43 10.36 -7.60
N ILE A 66 -16.33 9.19 -8.24
CA ILE A 66 -17.35 8.63 -9.14
C ILE A 66 -18.74 8.47 -8.50
N SER A 67 -18.79 8.32 -7.18
CA SER A 67 -20.05 8.21 -6.43
C SER A 67 -20.77 9.55 -6.21
N GLY A 68 -20.15 10.68 -6.61
CA GLY A 68 -20.62 12.03 -6.32
C GLY A 68 -20.27 12.52 -4.90
N TYR A 69 -19.44 11.78 -4.16
CA TYR A 69 -18.99 12.13 -2.82
C TYR A 69 -17.47 12.25 -2.75
N THR A 70 -16.99 13.05 -1.80
CA THR A 70 -15.59 13.07 -1.40
C THR A 70 -15.24 11.92 -0.45
N ALA A 71 -13.95 11.61 -0.28
CA ALA A 71 -13.49 10.56 0.63
C ALA A 71 -13.91 10.81 2.09
N ASN A 72 -13.93 12.08 2.51
CA ASN A 72 -14.39 12.49 3.85
C ASN A 72 -15.88 12.24 4.04
N GLN A 73 -16.71 12.63 3.06
CA GLN A 73 -18.15 12.39 3.10
C GLN A 73 -18.48 10.88 3.19
N ILE A 74 -17.79 10.04 2.40
CA ILE A 74 -17.98 8.59 2.48
C ILE A 74 -17.55 8.05 3.86
N THR A 75 -16.46 8.56 4.42
CA THR A 75 -16.01 8.21 5.77
C THR A 75 -17.03 8.56 6.86
N GLU A 76 -17.69 9.72 6.75
CA GLU A 76 -18.76 10.13 7.66
C GLU A 76 -19.98 9.22 7.53
N LEU A 77 -20.43 8.94 6.31
CA LEU A 77 -21.54 8.03 6.03
C LEU A 77 -21.27 6.63 6.62
N TYR A 78 -20.04 6.12 6.45
CA TYR A 78 -19.63 4.84 7.02
C TYR A 78 -19.61 4.87 8.55
N THR A 79 -19.11 5.94 9.16
CA THR A 79 -19.13 6.12 10.62
C THR A 79 -20.57 6.09 11.17
N VAL A 80 -21.50 6.79 10.51
CA VAL A 80 -22.92 6.77 10.87
C VAL A 80 -23.50 5.35 10.74
N TYR A 81 -23.16 4.64 9.65
CA TYR A 81 -23.59 3.26 9.42
C TYR A 81 -23.12 2.30 10.54
N LEU A 82 -21.86 2.44 10.99
CA LEU A 82 -21.28 1.62 12.07
C LEU A 82 -21.93 1.91 13.42
N LYS A 83 -22.10 3.20 13.76
CA LYS A 83 -22.77 3.62 15.00
C LYS A 83 -24.17 3.03 15.12
N LYS A 84 -24.97 3.05 14.04
CA LYS A 84 -26.31 2.45 14.01
C LYS A 84 -26.32 0.94 14.29
N ARG A 85 -25.19 0.25 14.15
CA ARG A 85 -25.03 -1.20 14.37
C ARG A 85 -24.25 -1.54 15.63
N ASN A 86 -23.94 -0.55 16.47
CA ASN A 86 -23.07 -0.72 17.64
C ASN A 86 -21.71 -1.35 17.30
N ILE A 87 -21.17 -1.06 16.11
CA ILE A 87 -19.83 -1.48 15.71
C ILE A 87 -18.87 -0.34 16.03
N THR A 88 -17.90 -0.61 16.90
CA THR A 88 -16.89 0.37 17.35
C THR A 88 -15.60 0.31 16.55
N THR A 89 -15.32 -0.80 15.88
CA THR A 89 -14.10 -0.99 15.09
C THR A 89 -14.30 -0.54 13.65
N LYS A 90 -13.50 0.43 13.20
CA LYS A 90 -13.42 0.83 11.79
C LYS A 90 -12.36 -0.02 11.09
N THR A 91 -12.69 -0.55 9.91
CA THR A 91 -11.70 -1.25 9.08
C THR A 91 -10.95 -0.27 8.16
N GLU A 92 -9.64 -0.45 8.03
CA GLU A 92 -8.78 0.39 7.17
C GLU A 92 -8.92 0.05 5.67
N ILE A 93 -9.52 -1.10 5.33
CA ILE A 93 -9.69 -1.52 3.93
C ILE A 93 -10.97 -0.99 3.28
N ILE A 94 -11.79 -0.20 3.99
CA ILE A 94 -13.11 0.25 3.51
C ILE A 94 -13.00 1.02 2.19
N SER A 95 -11.98 1.87 2.04
CA SER A 95 -11.77 2.67 0.84
C SER A 95 -11.50 1.79 -0.39
N ARG A 96 -10.66 0.75 -0.23
CA ARG A 96 -10.38 -0.22 -1.30
C ARG A 96 -11.59 -1.07 -1.64
N THR A 97 -12.36 -1.49 -0.64
CA THR A 97 -13.58 -2.27 -0.86
C THR A 97 -14.64 -1.44 -1.59
N PHE A 98 -14.81 -0.18 -1.21
CA PHE A 98 -15.72 0.75 -1.89
C PHE A 98 -15.34 0.89 -3.36
N ASP A 99 -14.06 1.15 -3.64
CA ASP A 99 -13.55 1.31 -5.01
C ASP A 99 -13.64 0.02 -5.84
N ALA A 100 -13.43 -1.14 -5.22
CA ALA A 100 -13.55 -2.43 -5.89
C ALA A 100 -14.99 -2.71 -6.36
N VAL A 101 -15.99 -2.35 -5.55
CA VAL A 101 -17.40 -2.48 -5.92
C VAL A 101 -17.74 -1.55 -7.10
N TRP A 102 -17.29 -0.30 -7.05
CA TRP A 102 -17.47 0.65 -8.16
C TRP A 102 -16.77 0.20 -9.43
N ALA A 103 -15.52 -0.26 -9.35
CA ALA A 103 -14.79 -0.80 -10.48
C ALA A 103 -15.52 -2.00 -11.10
N SER A 104 -16.07 -2.88 -10.27
CA SER A 104 -16.85 -4.04 -10.74
C SER A 104 -18.11 -3.59 -11.48
N LEU A 105 -18.86 -2.62 -10.94
CA LEU A 105 -20.05 -2.07 -11.57
C LEU A 105 -19.73 -1.41 -12.92
N MET A 106 -18.73 -0.54 -12.96
CA MET A 106 -18.32 0.15 -14.18
C MET A 106 -17.83 -0.83 -15.25
N ALA A 107 -17.05 -1.85 -14.86
CA ALA A 107 -16.60 -2.86 -15.79
C ALA A 107 -17.76 -3.68 -16.37
N LEU A 108 -18.75 -4.05 -15.56
CA LEU A 108 -19.95 -4.75 -16.04
C LEU A 108 -20.76 -3.88 -17.01
N GLU A 109 -20.93 -2.60 -16.68
CA GLU A 109 -21.62 -1.65 -17.55
C GLU A 109 -20.91 -1.48 -18.89
N ASN A 110 -19.58 -1.32 -18.88
CA ASN A 110 -18.77 -1.24 -20.09
C ASN A 110 -18.83 -2.54 -20.90
N THR A 111 -18.77 -3.68 -20.21
CA THR A 111 -18.88 -5.00 -20.86
C THR A 111 -20.19 -5.09 -21.62
N LYS A 112 -21.33 -4.74 -20.99
CA LYS A 112 -22.64 -4.75 -21.64
C LYS A 112 -22.65 -3.91 -22.93
N LYS A 113 -21.99 -2.74 -22.93
CA LYS A 113 -21.90 -1.85 -24.10
C LYS A 113 -21.01 -2.40 -25.22
N LEU A 114 -20.00 -3.19 -24.86
CA LEU A 114 -18.99 -3.71 -25.78
C LEU A 114 -19.30 -5.12 -26.31
N LEU A 115 -20.30 -5.80 -25.74
CA LEU A 115 -20.73 -7.09 -26.25
C LEU A 115 -21.34 -6.96 -27.66
N PRO A 116 -21.13 -7.96 -28.53
CA PRO A 116 -21.75 -7.96 -29.85
C PRO A 116 -23.29 -7.95 -29.76
N PRO A 117 -23.99 -7.45 -30.79
CA PRO A 117 -25.44 -7.54 -30.87
C PRO A 117 -25.94 -8.98 -30.67
N GLY A 118 -26.95 -9.14 -29.82
CA GLY A 118 -27.52 -10.46 -29.49
C GLY A 118 -26.73 -11.28 -28.47
N VAL A 119 -25.71 -10.71 -27.83
CA VAL A 119 -25.00 -11.30 -26.68
C VAL A 119 -25.24 -10.44 -25.45
N GLU A 120 -25.81 -11.03 -24.42
CA GLU A 120 -26.09 -10.39 -23.12
C GLU A 120 -25.12 -10.89 -22.04
N LEU A 121 -24.98 -10.13 -20.95
CA LEU A 121 -24.20 -10.58 -19.79
C LEU A 121 -24.73 -11.88 -19.19
N THR A 122 -26.03 -12.15 -19.34
CA THR A 122 -26.70 -13.36 -18.85
C THR A 122 -26.32 -14.62 -19.65
N ASP A 123 -25.73 -14.46 -20.83
CA ASP A 123 -25.23 -15.57 -21.66
C ASP A 123 -23.87 -16.09 -21.18
N PHE A 124 -23.44 -15.68 -19.98
CA PHE A 124 -22.18 -16.09 -19.37
C PHE A 124 -22.11 -17.61 -19.16
N ASP A 125 -21.04 -18.20 -19.68
CA ASP A 125 -20.71 -19.61 -19.52
C ASP A 125 -19.21 -19.73 -19.17
N TYR A 126 -18.89 -20.51 -18.14
CA TYR A 126 -17.52 -20.80 -17.72
C TYR A 126 -16.67 -21.46 -18.81
N LYS A 127 -17.28 -22.06 -19.83
CA LYS A 127 -16.57 -22.65 -20.98
C LYS A 127 -16.29 -21.64 -22.09
N ASN A 128 -16.98 -20.50 -22.12
CA ASN A 128 -16.83 -19.48 -23.15
C ASN A 128 -16.17 -18.22 -22.59
N SER A 129 -14.94 -17.96 -23.01
CA SER A 129 -14.15 -16.84 -22.51
C SER A 129 -14.53 -15.49 -23.13
N LYS A 130 -15.45 -15.40 -24.09
CA LYS A 130 -15.75 -14.14 -24.80
C LYS A 130 -16.23 -13.03 -23.86
N ILE A 131 -17.22 -13.31 -23.01
CA ILE A 131 -17.72 -12.32 -22.04
C ILE A 131 -16.61 -11.98 -21.03
N THR A 132 -15.86 -12.98 -20.57
CA THR A 132 -14.74 -12.78 -19.64
C THR A 132 -13.62 -11.91 -20.24
N GLN A 133 -13.31 -12.06 -21.52
CA GLN A 133 -12.30 -11.25 -22.20
C GLN A 133 -12.74 -9.79 -22.27
N VAL A 134 -13.97 -9.53 -22.72
CA VAL A 134 -14.52 -8.16 -22.77
C VAL A 134 -14.58 -7.55 -21.36
N LEU A 135 -14.90 -8.34 -20.33
CA LEU A 135 -14.89 -7.89 -18.94
C LEU A 135 -13.49 -7.56 -18.44
N GLN A 136 -12.49 -8.40 -18.72
CA GLN A 136 -11.10 -8.13 -18.35
C GLN A 136 -10.55 -6.88 -19.04
N ASP A 137 -10.88 -6.69 -20.31
CA ASP A 137 -10.47 -5.50 -21.06
C ASP A 137 -11.19 -4.25 -20.55
N SER A 138 -12.47 -4.37 -20.20
CA SER A 138 -13.23 -3.31 -19.53
C SER A 138 -12.58 -2.92 -18.20
N LEU A 139 -12.21 -3.89 -17.35
CA LEU A 139 -11.49 -3.64 -16.09
C LEU A 139 -10.14 -2.94 -16.31
N ARG A 140 -9.34 -3.41 -17.28
CA ARG A 140 -8.02 -2.83 -17.60
C ARG A 140 -8.12 -1.40 -18.12
N SER A 141 -9.25 -1.03 -18.73
CA SER A 141 -9.48 0.30 -19.27
C SER A 141 -9.98 1.32 -18.24
N LEU A 142 -10.30 0.88 -17.01
CA LEU A 142 -10.83 1.78 -16.00
C LEU A 142 -9.77 2.77 -15.52
N ASP A 143 -10.17 4.03 -15.46
CA ASP A 143 -9.44 5.13 -14.85
C ASP A 143 -10.46 6.11 -14.26
N PHE A 144 -10.60 6.13 -12.93
CA PHE A 144 -11.57 6.96 -12.24
C PHE A 144 -11.09 7.36 -10.84
N TYR A 145 -11.68 8.41 -10.26
CA TYR A 145 -11.45 8.78 -8.86
C TYR A 145 -12.46 8.09 -7.95
N GLY A 146 -11.97 7.28 -7.01
CA GLY A 146 -12.73 6.61 -5.97
C GLY A 146 -12.47 7.20 -4.58
N MET A 147 -12.93 6.50 -3.54
CA MET A 147 -12.70 6.87 -2.14
C MET A 147 -11.21 6.84 -1.76
N SER A 148 -10.41 5.96 -2.37
CA SER A 148 -8.96 5.90 -2.11
C SER A 148 -8.11 6.71 -3.10
N GLY A 149 -8.72 7.65 -3.85
CA GLY A 149 -8.07 8.44 -4.88
C GLY A 149 -8.21 7.81 -6.27
N ARG A 150 -7.27 8.08 -7.18
CA ARG A 150 -7.29 7.54 -8.54
C ARG A 150 -7.20 6.00 -8.52
N VAL A 151 -8.04 5.35 -9.31
CA VAL A 151 -8.15 3.90 -9.46
C VAL A 151 -7.90 3.56 -10.92
N SER A 152 -6.82 2.83 -11.16
CA SER A 152 -6.46 2.31 -12.47
C SER A 152 -5.67 1.01 -12.32
N PHE A 153 -5.55 0.22 -13.38
CA PHE A 153 -4.97 -1.12 -13.33
C PHE A 153 -3.89 -1.31 -14.39
N GLN A 154 -2.81 -1.99 -14.02
CA GLN A 154 -1.81 -2.49 -14.95
C GLN A 154 -2.38 -3.63 -15.80
N LYS A 155 -1.72 -3.93 -16.92
CA LYS A 155 -2.06 -5.09 -17.77
C LYS A 155 -2.08 -6.43 -17.01
N SER A 156 -1.22 -6.56 -15.99
CA SER A 156 -1.14 -7.71 -15.08
C SER A 156 -2.33 -7.84 -14.12
N GLY A 157 -3.19 -6.82 -14.03
CA GLY A 157 -4.30 -6.74 -13.08
C GLY A 157 -3.94 -6.07 -11.75
N ASN A 158 -2.67 -5.70 -11.54
CA ASN A 158 -2.27 -4.95 -10.34
C ASN A 158 -2.86 -3.55 -10.37
N ARG A 159 -3.42 -3.10 -9.26
CA ARG A 159 -3.86 -1.71 -9.11
C ARG A 159 -2.65 -0.77 -9.09
N LEU A 160 -2.74 0.32 -9.85
CA LEU A 160 -1.87 1.48 -9.72
C LEU A 160 -2.26 2.27 -8.48
N SER A 161 -1.24 2.65 -7.71
CA SER A 161 -1.39 3.43 -6.49
C SER A 161 -0.14 4.24 -6.18
N GLU A 162 -0.29 5.20 -5.29
CA GLU A 162 0.83 5.84 -4.64
C GLU A 162 1.24 5.03 -3.40
N ILE A 163 2.54 4.93 -3.15
CA ILE A 163 3.12 4.23 -2.01
C ILE A 163 3.82 5.27 -1.15
N ALA A 164 3.27 5.54 0.03
CA ALA A 164 3.88 6.39 1.03
C ALA A 164 5.11 5.70 1.61
N ILE A 165 6.19 6.46 1.73
CA ILE A 165 7.46 6.04 2.30
C ILE A 165 7.61 6.78 3.62
N PHE A 166 7.65 6.02 4.70
CA PHE A 166 7.91 6.53 6.04
C PHE A 166 9.29 6.10 6.50
N GLN A 167 9.87 6.89 7.38
CA GLN A 167 11.08 6.53 8.10
C GLN A 167 10.87 6.75 9.59
N ARG A 168 11.35 5.81 10.40
CA ARG A 168 11.38 5.95 11.87
C ARG A 168 12.49 6.92 12.28
N GLN A 169 12.13 8.16 12.62
CA GLN A 169 13.06 9.21 13.06
C GLN A 169 12.83 9.47 14.56
N GLY A 170 13.73 8.97 15.40
CA GLY A 170 13.49 8.90 16.84
C GLY A 170 12.33 7.97 17.16
N ILE A 171 11.30 8.48 17.84
CA ILE A 171 10.08 7.72 18.20
C ILE A 171 8.90 7.95 17.24
N GLU A 172 9.08 8.74 16.19
CA GLU A 172 8.02 9.11 15.26
C GLU A 172 8.20 8.47 13.88
N ASP A 173 7.09 8.15 13.21
CA ASP A 173 7.10 7.86 11.78
C ASP A 173 6.94 9.14 11.01
N VAL A 174 7.98 9.48 10.27
CA VAL A 174 7.99 10.65 9.41
C VAL A 174 7.74 10.19 7.98
N GLU A 175 6.69 10.71 7.35
CA GLU A 175 6.49 10.56 5.91
C GLU A 175 7.62 11.31 5.19
N VAL A 176 8.54 10.56 4.56
CA VAL A 176 9.74 11.10 3.92
C VAL A 176 9.57 11.21 2.41
N GLY A 177 8.67 10.43 1.80
CA GLY A 177 8.44 10.51 0.37
C GLY A 177 7.26 9.67 -0.10
N VAL A 178 7.07 9.67 -1.41
CA VAL A 178 6.03 8.90 -2.10
C VAL A 178 6.56 8.36 -3.41
N TYR A 179 6.24 7.11 -3.70
CA TYR A 179 6.39 6.54 -5.02
C TYR A 179 5.04 6.47 -5.74
N ASN A 180 4.93 7.16 -6.87
CA ASN A 180 3.76 7.19 -7.73
C ASN A 180 3.91 6.16 -8.85
N SER A 181 3.14 5.06 -8.77
CA SER A 181 3.21 4.00 -9.79
C SER A 181 2.48 4.32 -11.10
N PHE A 182 1.70 5.41 -11.18
CA PHE A 182 1.08 5.85 -12.42
C PHE A 182 2.13 6.37 -13.41
N ASP A 183 3.06 7.18 -12.90
CA ASP A 183 4.07 7.87 -13.71
C ASP A 183 5.48 7.30 -13.50
N ASN A 184 5.63 6.32 -12.59
CA ASN A 184 6.91 5.73 -12.18
C ASN A 184 7.87 6.79 -11.59
N GLU A 185 7.33 7.65 -10.73
CA GLU A 185 8.06 8.77 -10.12
C GLU A 185 8.21 8.60 -8.62
N LEU A 186 9.37 9.01 -8.10
CA LEU A 186 9.68 9.06 -6.66
C LEU A 186 9.89 10.51 -6.25
N GLU A 187 9.12 10.96 -5.28
CA GLU A 187 9.23 12.29 -4.68
C GLU A 187 9.63 12.17 -3.20
N TRP A 188 10.59 12.99 -2.76
CA TRP A 188 10.98 13.09 -1.36
C TRP A 188 10.46 14.40 -0.78
N PHE A 189 9.63 14.32 0.25
CA PHE A 189 9.15 15.48 1.01
C PHE A 189 10.17 15.93 2.06
N LYS A 190 10.95 14.98 2.56
CA LYS A 190 12.02 15.21 3.54
C LYS A 190 13.21 14.30 3.23
N SER A 191 14.40 14.78 3.56
CA SER A 191 15.61 13.95 3.50
C SER A 191 15.50 12.82 4.53
N PRO A 192 15.68 11.56 4.12
CA PRO A 192 15.85 10.48 5.07
C PRO A 192 17.17 10.62 5.84
N ILE A 193 17.20 10.07 7.06
CA ILE A 193 18.37 10.06 7.94
C ILE A 193 18.97 8.65 7.93
N PHE A 194 20.23 8.50 7.56
CA PHE A 194 20.90 7.20 7.60
C PHE A 194 21.88 7.10 8.78
N LEU A 195 22.14 5.86 9.23
CA LEU A 195 23.15 5.59 10.26
C LEU A 195 24.51 6.13 9.82
N GLY A 196 25.09 7.05 10.61
CA GLY A 196 26.36 7.71 10.35
C GLY A 196 26.27 9.15 9.81
N GLU A 197 25.07 9.63 9.45
CA GLU A 197 24.86 11.04 9.05
C GLU A 197 24.64 11.99 10.24
N ASP A 198 24.52 11.45 11.47
CA ASP A 198 24.37 12.22 12.71
C ASP A 198 25.65 12.98 13.15
N THR A 199 26.76 12.85 12.41
CA THR A 199 28.00 13.61 12.69
C THR A 199 28.53 14.29 11.43
N HIS A 200 28.24 15.58 11.30
CA HIS A 200 28.88 16.57 10.42
C HIS A 200 28.95 16.25 8.90
N ASN A 201 28.33 17.16 8.14
CA ASN A 201 28.32 17.31 6.67
C ASN A 201 27.31 16.42 5.93
N SER A 202 26.20 17.06 5.56
CA SER A 202 25.23 16.59 4.57
C SER A 202 25.92 16.28 3.24
N LEU A 203 26.19 15.00 2.99
CA LEU A 203 26.48 14.51 1.66
C LEU A 203 25.16 14.00 1.05
N SER A 204 24.62 14.76 0.10
CA SER A 204 23.50 14.32 -0.70
C SER A 204 23.91 13.10 -1.54
N TYR A 205 23.51 11.90 -1.14
CA TYR A 205 23.68 10.73 -1.99
C TYR A 205 22.59 10.72 -3.07
N LYS A 206 23.00 10.90 -4.34
CA LYS A 206 22.17 10.57 -5.50
C LYS A 206 22.00 9.05 -5.55
N ILE A 207 20.81 8.56 -5.27
CA ILE A 207 20.45 7.16 -5.54
C ILE A 207 20.39 6.99 -7.07
N ASN A 208 21.49 6.54 -7.67
CA ASN A 208 21.60 6.39 -9.13
C ASN A 208 20.94 5.10 -9.67
N HIS A 209 20.58 4.15 -8.80
CA HIS A 209 19.95 2.89 -9.24
C HIS A 209 18.98 2.34 -8.19
N ILE A 210 17.69 2.31 -8.53
CA ILE A 210 16.71 1.45 -7.87
C ILE A 210 16.70 0.13 -8.65
N TYR A 211 17.22 -0.93 -8.05
CA TYR A 211 17.04 -2.28 -8.60
C TYR A 211 15.67 -2.79 -8.16
N THR A 212 14.72 -2.89 -9.10
CA THR A 212 13.51 -3.68 -8.90
C THR A 212 13.92 -5.14 -8.72
N ILE A 213 13.78 -5.66 -7.50
CA ILE A 213 13.99 -7.09 -7.24
C ILE A 213 12.82 -7.83 -7.90
N ASP A 214 13.11 -8.44 -9.04
CA ASP A 214 12.15 -9.28 -9.75
C ASP A 214 11.71 -10.45 -8.84
N SER A 215 10.40 -10.51 -8.55
CA SER A 215 9.74 -11.40 -7.58
C SER A 215 9.99 -12.91 -7.76
N ILE A 216 10.63 -13.30 -8.86
CA ILE A 216 10.89 -14.71 -9.23
C ILE A 216 12.09 -15.28 -8.45
N LYS A 217 13.11 -14.47 -8.11
CA LYS A 217 14.31 -14.98 -7.40
C LYS A 217 14.04 -15.35 -5.94
N GLN A 218 13.07 -14.71 -5.26
CA GLN A 218 12.73 -15.05 -3.87
C GLN A 218 11.99 -16.38 -3.72
N ARG A 219 11.20 -16.84 -4.71
CA ARG A 219 10.52 -18.15 -4.63
C ARG A 219 11.50 -19.33 -4.47
N LYS A 220 12.69 -19.24 -5.07
CA LYS A 220 13.73 -20.28 -4.93
C LYS A 220 14.38 -20.29 -3.54
N TYR A 221 14.51 -19.13 -2.89
CA TYR A 221 15.09 -19.05 -1.54
C TYR A 221 14.10 -19.49 -0.45
N ILE A 222 12.82 -19.14 -0.58
CA ILE A 222 11.77 -19.56 0.37
C ILE A 222 11.54 -21.08 0.29
N HIS A 223 11.58 -21.68 -0.91
CA HIS A 223 11.47 -23.14 -1.03
C HIS A 223 12.66 -23.92 -0.45
N LYS A 224 13.84 -23.30 -0.31
CA LYS A 224 15.01 -23.95 0.31
C LYS A 224 14.91 -23.91 1.85
N LEU A 225 14.33 -22.86 2.42
CA LEU A 225 14.12 -22.73 3.87
C LEU A 225 12.96 -23.61 4.38
N LEU A 226 11.92 -23.85 3.57
CA LEU A 226 10.79 -24.72 3.93
C LEU A 226 11.07 -26.23 3.78
N ARG A 227 12.28 -26.64 3.37
CA ARG A 227 12.71 -28.06 3.37
C ARG A 227 13.63 -28.41 4.55
N MET A 228 13.90 -27.46 5.44
CA MET A 228 14.69 -27.69 6.66
C MET A 228 13.84 -27.71 7.93
N TYR A 229 12.51 -27.82 7.80
CA TYR A 229 11.56 -28.17 8.87
C TYR A 229 10.65 -29.30 8.40
#